data_AF-A0A950U554-F1
#
_entry.id   AF-A0A950U554-F1
#
_cell.length_a   1.000
_cell.length_b   1.000
_cell.length_c   1.000
_cell.angle_alpha   90.00
_cell.angle_beta   90.00
_cell.angle_gamma   90.00
#
_symmetry.space_group_name_H-M   'P 1'
#
loop_
_entity.id
_entity.type
_entity.pdbx_description
1 polymer ?
#
loop_
_entity_poly.entity_id
_entity_poly.type
_entity_poly.pdbx_seq_one_letter_code
_entity_poly.pdbx_strand_id
1 'polypeptide(L)'
;AFNAMVRAVTPLSINDTQCGFKAFRAPTAKLLFHLGRLDGWAFDVEVLTLAHRIGYSISEVPVHWTAMEGSHIRPMSDAVTMAADLFRTSWRWQPHRVVAAIQAVGRGRLDVRDTVDLVRGHVGVGWPVVAWEDGALGLLPFVGPTGAQQVASRLQHRLPDLHIEARPLNVGAILSASGTTLRAALAVA
;
A
#
# COMPACT_ATOMS: atom_id res chain seq x y z
N ALA A 1 -2.01 -23.26 15.59
CA ALA A 1 -3.40 -23.27 15.03
C ALA A 1 -3.68 -22.03 14.17
N PHE A 2 -3.51 -20.81 14.69
CA PHE A 2 -3.82 -19.57 13.95
C PHE A 2 -3.04 -19.39 12.63
N ASN A 3 -1.71 -19.54 12.63
CA ASN A 3 -0.91 -19.40 11.39
C ASN A 3 -1.28 -20.43 10.31
N ALA A 4 -1.72 -21.63 10.70
CA ALA A 4 -2.23 -22.61 9.73
C ALA A 4 -3.55 -22.14 9.10
N MET A 5 -4.45 -21.55 9.89
CA MET A 5 -5.68 -20.94 9.40
C MET A 5 -5.39 -19.77 8.46
N VAL A 6 -4.44 -18.90 8.82
CA VAL A 6 -3.99 -17.79 7.94
C VAL A 6 -3.51 -18.31 6.60
N ARG A 7 -2.63 -19.32 6.57
CA ARG A 7 -2.15 -19.93 5.33
C ARG A 7 -3.24 -20.64 4.52
N ALA A 8 -4.31 -21.10 5.17
CA ALA A 8 -5.42 -21.76 4.49
C ALA A 8 -6.37 -20.78 3.79
N VAL A 9 -6.51 -19.55 4.30
CA VAL A 9 -7.52 -18.58 3.81
C VAL A 9 -6.92 -17.32 3.18
N THR A 10 -5.59 -17.20 3.17
CA THR A 10 -4.86 -16.10 2.53
C THR A 10 -3.82 -16.68 1.56
N PRO A 11 -3.37 -15.90 0.56
CA PRO A 11 -2.32 -16.35 -0.34
C PRO A 11 -0.90 -16.31 0.29
N LEU A 12 -0.80 -16.09 1.60
CA LEU A 12 0.47 -15.93 2.29
C LEU A 12 1.16 -17.27 2.54
N SER A 13 2.42 -17.37 2.17
CA SER A 13 3.30 -18.51 2.46
C SER A 13 4.31 -18.19 3.58
N ILE A 14 3.89 -17.45 4.60
CA ILE A 14 4.71 -16.95 5.72
C ILE A 14 4.52 -17.89 6.93
N ASN A 15 5.60 -18.19 7.65
CA ASN A 15 5.56 -19.06 8.82
C ASN A 15 4.96 -18.35 10.03
N ASP A 16 5.41 -17.13 10.30
CA ASP A 16 4.92 -16.28 11.39
C ASP A 16 4.46 -14.91 10.89
N THR A 17 3.15 -14.76 10.71
CA THR A 17 2.53 -13.48 10.33
C THR A 17 2.38 -12.52 11.50
N GLN A 18 2.48 -13.00 12.74
CA GLN A 18 2.16 -12.26 13.97
C GLN A 18 3.40 -11.81 14.73
N CYS A 19 4.60 -12.01 14.18
CA CYS A 19 5.82 -11.45 14.75
C CYS A 19 5.68 -9.92 14.88
N GLY A 20 5.89 -9.39 16.08
CA GLY A 20 5.77 -7.94 16.34
C GLY A 20 6.84 -7.08 15.63
N PHE A 21 7.83 -7.71 15.00
CA PHE A 21 8.90 -7.01 14.28
C PHE A 21 8.71 -7.09 12.77
N LYS A 22 8.43 -5.94 12.13
CA LYS A 22 8.24 -5.83 10.67
C LYS A 22 8.90 -4.55 10.14
N ALA A 23 9.60 -4.65 9.02
CA ALA A 23 10.24 -3.53 8.35
C ALA A 23 9.68 -3.36 6.93
N PHE A 24 9.52 -2.10 6.50
CA PHE A 24 8.92 -1.74 5.22
C PHE A 24 9.72 -0.61 4.57
N ARG A 25 9.75 -0.57 3.23
CA ARG A 25 10.10 0.66 2.52
C ARG A 25 9.04 1.72 2.83
N ALA A 26 9.46 2.98 3.02
CA ALA A 26 8.55 4.08 3.32
C ALA A 26 7.34 4.21 2.36
N PRO A 27 7.51 4.22 1.01
CA PRO A 27 6.39 4.27 0.07
C PRO A 27 5.44 3.07 0.21
N THR A 28 6.00 1.87 0.35
CA THR A 28 5.24 0.64 0.59
C THR A 28 4.41 0.75 1.86
N ALA A 29 5.01 1.14 2.99
CA ALA A 29 4.30 1.28 4.26
C ALA A 29 3.13 2.26 4.15
N LYS A 30 3.38 3.46 3.63
CA LYS A 30 2.32 4.48 3.52
C LYS A 30 1.15 4.00 2.70
N LEU A 31 1.40 3.31 1.58
CA LEU A 31 0.33 2.74 0.78
C LEU A 31 -0.42 1.65 1.53
N LEU A 32 0.30 0.65 2.07
CA LEU A 32 -0.33 -0.49 2.75
C LEU A 32 -1.20 -0.07 3.93
N PHE A 33 -0.69 0.81 4.80
CA PHE A 33 -1.44 1.28 5.98
C PHE A 33 -2.57 2.24 5.62
N HIS A 34 -2.49 2.94 4.48
CA HIS A 34 -3.63 3.70 3.98
C HIS A 34 -4.74 2.80 3.44
N LEU A 35 -4.39 1.63 2.90
CA LEU A 35 -5.35 0.67 2.38
C LEU A 35 -5.93 -0.27 3.44
N GLY A 36 -5.22 -0.47 4.55
CA GLY A 36 -5.65 -1.25 5.70
C GLY A 36 -6.97 -0.75 6.31
N ARG A 37 -7.71 -1.68 6.90
CA ARG A 37 -9.02 -1.47 7.55
C ARG A 37 -9.06 -1.98 8.98
N LEU A 38 -8.18 -2.92 9.33
CA LEU A 38 -8.15 -3.52 10.64
C LEU A 38 -7.27 -2.69 11.57
N ASP A 39 -7.88 -2.23 12.67
CA ASP A 39 -7.18 -1.58 13.79
C ASP A 39 -6.87 -2.57 14.94
N GLY A 40 -7.25 -3.85 14.77
CA GLY A 40 -7.10 -4.91 15.77
C GLY A 40 -5.93 -5.86 15.51
N TRP A 41 -5.83 -6.92 16.32
CA TRP A 41 -4.74 -7.91 16.30
C TRP A 41 -4.50 -8.64 14.97
N ALA A 42 -5.44 -8.58 14.04
CA ALA A 42 -5.32 -9.18 12.71
C ALA A 42 -4.77 -8.22 11.63
N PHE A 43 -4.42 -6.97 11.99
CA PHE A 43 -3.90 -5.99 11.03
C PHE A 43 -2.65 -6.49 10.29
N ASP A 44 -1.78 -7.23 10.98
CA ASP A 44 -0.56 -7.79 10.38
C ASP A 44 -0.88 -8.70 9.20
N VAL A 45 -1.90 -9.55 9.35
CA VAL A 45 -2.32 -10.47 8.28
C VAL A 45 -2.93 -9.69 7.12
N GLU A 46 -3.70 -8.64 7.40
CA GLU A 46 -4.26 -7.78 6.35
C GLU A 46 -3.17 -7.03 5.58
N VAL A 47 -2.22 -6.40 6.27
CA VAL A 47 -1.10 -5.67 5.64
C VAL A 47 -0.23 -6.60 4.80
N LEU A 48 0.05 -7.81 5.28
CA LEU A 48 0.82 -8.80 4.51
C LEU A 48 0.01 -9.30 3.30
N THR A 49 -1.29 -9.53 3.46
CA THR A 49 -2.18 -9.94 2.35
C THR A 49 -2.26 -8.84 1.28
N LEU A 50 -2.38 -7.58 1.69
CA LEU A 50 -2.31 -6.40 0.83
C LEU A 50 -0.99 -6.37 0.05
N ALA A 51 0.13 -6.55 0.76
CA ALA A 51 1.45 -6.53 0.15
C ALA A 51 1.60 -7.60 -0.92
N HIS A 52 1.19 -8.83 -0.60
CA HIS A 52 1.19 -9.94 -1.55
C HIS A 52 0.30 -9.66 -2.77
N ARG A 53 -0.92 -9.15 -2.57
CA ARG A 53 -1.86 -8.87 -3.68
C ARG A 53 -1.41 -7.71 -4.57
N ILE A 54 -0.71 -6.72 -4.03
CA ILE A 54 -0.09 -5.64 -4.82
C ILE A 54 1.13 -6.16 -5.60
N GLY A 55 1.74 -7.26 -5.15
CA GLY A 55 2.92 -7.87 -5.78
C GLY A 55 4.25 -7.47 -5.14
N TYR A 56 4.23 -6.93 -3.92
CA TYR A 56 5.46 -6.68 -3.17
C TYR A 56 6.12 -7.99 -2.75
N SER A 57 7.45 -8.01 -2.75
CA SER A 57 8.22 -9.10 -2.17
C SER A 57 8.18 -9.06 -0.64
N ILE A 58 8.02 -10.22 -0.04
CA ILE A 58 8.01 -10.41 1.41
C ILE A 58 9.08 -11.45 1.74
N SER A 59 9.93 -11.16 2.72
CA SER A 59 11.00 -12.05 3.15
C SER A 59 10.99 -12.19 4.66
N GLU A 60 11.01 -13.44 5.14
CA GLU A 60 11.17 -13.75 6.57
C GLU A 60 12.66 -13.70 6.94
N VAL A 61 13.01 -12.87 7.90
CA VAL A 61 14.38 -12.77 8.45
C VAL A 61 14.34 -13.29 9.88
N PRO A 62 15.13 -14.33 10.23
CA PRO A 62 15.14 -14.86 11.58
C PRO A 62 15.69 -13.81 12.56
N VAL A 63 14.99 -13.63 13.67
CA VAL A 63 15.40 -12.74 14.77
C VAL A 63 15.40 -13.51 16.07
N HIS A 64 16.37 -13.23 16.94
CA HIS A 64 16.36 -13.71 18.31
C HIS A 64 15.50 -12.78 19.15
N TRP A 65 14.40 -13.30 19.68
CA TRP A 65 13.47 -12.56 20.53
C TRP A 65 13.40 -13.19 21.91
N THR A 66 13.46 -12.36 22.96
CA THR A 66 13.24 -12.78 24.34
C THR A 66 11.86 -12.30 24.77
N ALA A 67 10.96 -13.24 25.07
CA ALA A 67 9.63 -12.90 25.56
C ALA A 67 9.74 -12.23 26.94
N MET A 68 9.09 -11.08 27.11
CA MET A 68 8.90 -10.48 28.41
C MET A 68 7.55 -10.93 28.99
N GLU A 69 7.52 -11.15 30.30
CA GLU A 69 6.32 -11.62 31.00
C GLU A 69 5.23 -10.53 31.04
N GLY A 70 4.02 -10.89 30.59
CA GLY A 70 2.88 -9.99 30.49
C GLY A 70 2.14 -10.12 29.14
N SER A 71 1.20 -11.06 29.04
CA SER A 71 0.32 -11.16 27.87
C SER A 71 -0.89 -10.25 28.05
N HIS A 72 -1.10 -9.35 27.10
CA HIS A 72 -2.31 -8.51 27.02
C HIS A 72 -3.46 -9.16 26.23
N ILE A 73 -3.30 -10.43 25.79
CA ILE A 73 -4.28 -11.12 24.94
C ILE A 73 -5.27 -11.90 25.80
N ARG A 74 -6.57 -11.73 25.50
CA ARG A 74 -7.66 -12.56 26.06
C ARG A 74 -7.92 -13.75 25.13
N PRO A 75 -7.52 -14.98 25.51
CA PRO A 75 -7.35 -16.09 24.56
C PRO A 75 -8.60 -16.47 23.74
N MET A 76 -9.80 -16.38 24.33
CA MET A 76 -11.04 -16.79 23.65
C MET A 76 -11.70 -15.65 22.87
N SER A 77 -11.84 -14.46 23.48
CA SER A 77 -12.49 -13.33 22.81
C SER A 77 -11.68 -12.83 21.61
N ASP A 78 -10.37 -12.74 21.78
CA ASP A 78 -9.50 -12.17 20.75
C ASP A 78 -9.32 -13.17 19.61
N ALA A 79 -9.28 -14.48 19.89
CA ALA A 79 -9.25 -15.51 18.85
C ALA A 79 -10.50 -15.50 17.96
N VAL A 80 -11.69 -15.31 18.52
CA VAL A 80 -12.94 -15.22 17.74
C VAL A 80 -12.96 -13.96 16.88
N THR A 81 -12.59 -12.81 17.45
CA THR A 81 -12.47 -11.55 16.69
C THR A 81 -11.46 -11.68 15.55
N MET A 82 -10.29 -12.24 15.81
CA MET A 82 -9.25 -12.44 14.80
C MET A 82 -9.67 -13.41 13.70
N ALA A 83 -10.40 -14.48 14.03
CA ALA A 83 -10.95 -15.38 13.03
C ALA A 83 -11.99 -14.67 12.15
N ALA A 84 -12.90 -13.89 12.75
CA ALA A 84 -13.90 -13.12 12.01
C ALA A 84 -13.25 -12.06 11.10
N ASP A 85 -12.23 -11.36 11.60
CA ASP A 85 -11.48 -10.37 10.82
C ASP A 85 -10.72 -11.04 9.66
N LEU A 86 -10.12 -12.21 9.90
CA LEU A 86 -9.47 -12.99 8.86
C LEU A 86 -10.45 -13.40 7.75
N PHE A 87 -11.65 -13.87 8.11
CA PHE A 87 -12.71 -14.18 7.13
C PHE A 87 -13.19 -12.94 6.36
N ARG A 88 -13.29 -11.77 7.02
CA ARG A 88 -13.65 -10.52 6.33
C ARG A 88 -12.59 -10.11 5.31
N THR A 89 -11.32 -10.22 5.69
CA THR A 89 -10.17 -9.86 4.85
C THR A 89 -9.93 -10.86 3.72
N SER A 90 -10.33 -12.13 3.88
CA SER A 90 -10.20 -13.13 2.81
C SER A 90 -11.40 -13.15 1.85
N TRP A 91 -12.64 -13.02 2.36
CA TRP A 91 -13.87 -13.34 1.62
C TRP A 91 -14.66 -12.13 1.09
N ARG A 92 -14.59 -10.97 1.75
CA ARG A 92 -15.31 -9.73 1.34
C ARG A 92 -14.37 -8.58 1.02
N TRP A 93 -13.17 -8.90 0.56
CA TRP A 93 -12.16 -7.91 0.29
C TRP A 93 -12.42 -7.18 -1.03
N GLN A 94 -13.34 -6.23 -0.97
CA GLN A 94 -13.54 -5.21 -1.99
C GLN A 94 -13.04 -3.89 -1.41
N PRO A 95 -11.82 -3.45 -1.75
CA PRO A 95 -11.33 -2.16 -1.33
C PRO A 95 -12.06 -1.10 -2.14
N HIS A 96 -13.22 -0.67 -1.65
CA HIS A 96 -13.94 0.51 -2.14
C HIS A 96 -13.22 1.82 -1.75
N ARG A 97 -11.96 1.76 -1.29
CA ARG A 97 -11.18 2.96 -1.01
C ARG A 97 -10.66 3.53 -2.32
N VAL A 98 -10.75 4.84 -2.39
CA VAL A 98 -10.07 5.64 -3.40
C VAL A 98 -8.77 6.11 -2.78
N VAL A 99 -7.66 5.86 -3.46
CA VAL A 99 -6.39 6.53 -3.14
C VAL A 99 -6.34 7.77 -3.99
N ALA A 100 -6.17 8.92 -3.35
CA ALA A 100 -5.94 10.13 -4.10
C ALA A 100 -4.56 10.02 -4.78
N ALA A 101 -4.48 10.37 -6.05
CA ALA A 101 -3.22 10.36 -6.78
C ALA A 101 -3.10 11.63 -7.62
N ILE A 102 -1.89 11.88 -8.10
CA ILE A 102 -1.59 12.86 -9.12
C ILE A 102 -1.01 12.14 -10.33
N GLN A 103 -1.43 12.55 -11.51
CA GLN A 103 -0.80 12.17 -12.76
C GLN A 103 -0.05 13.37 -13.29
N ALA A 104 1.20 13.14 -13.70
CA ALA A 104 2.06 14.15 -14.28
C ALA A 104 2.58 13.63 -15.63
N VAL A 105 2.42 14.42 -16.68
CA VAL A 105 2.90 14.09 -18.03
C VAL A 105 3.83 15.19 -18.50
N GLY A 106 4.99 14.83 -19.03
CA GLY A 106 5.96 15.78 -19.55
C GLY A 106 5.43 16.54 -20.77
N ARG A 107 5.68 17.85 -20.85
CA ARG A 107 5.48 18.63 -22.07
C ARG A 107 6.72 18.52 -22.97
N GLY A 108 6.53 18.19 -24.24
CA GLY A 108 7.62 18.14 -25.22
C GLY A 108 8.46 16.86 -25.15
N ARG A 109 9.76 16.98 -24.88
CA ARG A 109 10.76 15.88 -24.94
C ARG A 109 11.12 15.26 -23.58
N LEU A 110 10.44 15.65 -22.50
CA LEU A 110 10.66 15.05 -21.18
C LEU A 110 10.31 13.57 -21.22
N ASP A 111 11.27 12.73 -20.86
CA ASP A 111 11.03 11.30 -20.79
C ASP A 111 10.28 10.92 -19.50
N VAL A 112 9.80 9.67 -19.47
CA VAL A 112 9.03 9.13 -18.34
C VAL A 112 9.86 9.10 -17.06
N ARG A 113 11.16 8.80 -17.14
CA ARG A 113 12.03 8.66 -15.99
C ARG A 113 12.31 10.01 -15.33
N ASP A 114 12.65 11.01 -16.12
CA ASP A 114 12.86 12.38 -15.68
C ASP A 114 11.58 12.93 -15.05
N THR A 115 10.42 12.63 -15.65
CA THR A 115 9.11 13.01 -15.09
C THR A 115 8.90 12.38 -13.71
N VAL A 116 9.20 11.09 -13.55
CA VAL A 116 9.12 10.39 -12.25
C VAL A 116 10.06 11.01 -11.22
N ASP A 117 11.31 11.27 -11.57
CA ASP A 117 12.32 11.81 -10.66
C ASP A 117 11.99 13.26 -10.24
N LEU A 118 11.50 14.08 -11.17
CA LEU A 118 11.01 15.44 -10.88
C LEU A 118 9.83 15.41 -9.91
N VAL A 119 8.81 14.58 -10.18
CA VAL A 119 7.65 14.46 -9.29
C VAL A 119 8.08 13.95 -7.92
N ARG A 120 8.91 12.90 -7.87
CA ARG A 120 9.44 12.32 -6.63
C ARG A 120 10.18 13.34 -5.77
N GLY A 121 10.97 14.22 -6.38
CA GLY A 121 11.67 15.30 -5.68
C GLY A 121 10.77 16.40 -5.11
N HIS A 122 9.51 16.48 -5.54
CA HIS A 122 8.58 17.55 -5.18
C HIS A 122 7.35 17.10 -4.38
N VAL A 123 7.07 15.80 -4.36
CA VAL A 123 6.01 15.22 -3.52
C VAL A 123 6.49 14.96 -2.09
N GLY A 124 5.56 14.66 -1.18
CA GLY A 124 5.90 14.35 0.21
C GLY A 124 6.82 13.12 0.35
N VAL A 125 7.70 13.14 1.35
CA VAL A 125 8.64 12.05 1.64
C VAL A 125 7.90 10.72 1.79
N GLY A 126 8.36 9.69 1.10
CA GLY A 126 7.79 8.34 1.19
C GLY A 126 6.42 8.18 0.55
N TRP A 127 5.99 9.08 -0.35
CA TRP A 127 4.85 8.81 -1.23
C TRP A 127 5.31 7.99 -2.45
N PRO A 128 4.59 6.91 -2.82
CA PRO A 128 4.92 6.13 -4.01
C PRO A 128 4.81 7.00 -5.27
N VAL A 129 5.87 7.06 -6.06
CA VAL A 129 5.88 7.67 -7.40
C VAL A 129 6.44 6.67 -8.38
N VAL A 130 5.62 6.32 -9.37
CA VAL A 130 5.89 5.27 -10.35
C VAL A 130 5.78 5.81 -11.76
N ALA A 131 6.47 5.17 -12.70
CA ALA A 131 6.21 5.36 -14.12
C ALA A 131 4.80 4.86 -14.45
N TRP A 132 4.01 5.67 -15.15
CA TRP A 132 2.63 5.35 -15.50
C TRP A 132 2.21 6.01 -16.80
N GLU A 133 1.69 5.20 -17.73
CA GLU A 133 1.35 5.66 -19.09
C GLU A 133 2.55 6.41 -19.70
N ASP A 134 2.36 7.66 -20.13
CA ASP A 134 3.40 8.50 -20.74
C ASP A 134 4.07 9.46 -19.73
N GLY A 135 4.03 9.15 -18.44
CA GLY A 135 4.59 10.02 -17.41
C GLY A 135 4.72 9.37 -16.03
N ALA A 136 4.35 10.12 -14.99
CA ALA A 136 4.45 9.68 -13.61
C ALA A 136 3.08 9.66 -12.92
N LEU A 137 2.90 8.69 -12.03
CA LEU A 137 1.77 8.61 -11.13
C LEU A 137 2.30 8.67 -9.69
N GLY A 138 1.92 9.72 -8.97
CA GLY A 138 2.19 9.89 -7.55
C GLY A 138 0.98 9.50 -6.71
N LEU A 139 1.06 8.43 -5.94
CA LEU A 139 0.02 8.08 -4.97
C LEU A 139 0.16 8.97 -3.73
N LEU A 140 -0.96 9.46 -3.22
CA LEU A 140 -1.02 10.35 -2.05
C LEU A 140 -1.75 9.66 -0.88
N PRO A 141 -1.15 8.65 -0.23
CA PRO A 141 -1.71 8.05 0.97
C PRO A 141 -2.05 9.10 2.03
N PHE A 142 -3.21 8.93 2.66
CA PHE A 142 -3.76 9.79 3.71
C PHE A 142 -4.14 11.21 3.27
N VAL A 143 -4.15 11.47 1.96
CA VAL A 143 -4.62 12.73 1.39
C VAL A 143 -6.01 12.54 0.81
N GLY A 144 -6.95 13.40 1.19
CA GLY A 144 -8.30 13.41 0.62
C GLY A 144 -8.35 14.06 -0.78
N PRO A 145 -9.48 13.93 -1.51
CA PRO A 145 -9.60 14.46 -2.87
C PRO A 145 -9.26 15.96 -3.00
N THR A 146 -9.76 16.79 -2.08
CA THR A 146 -9.45 18.22 -2.06
C THR A 146 -7.96 18.50 -1.83
N GLY A 147 -7.32 17.72 -0.95
CA GLY A 147 -5.88 17.82 -0.70
C GLY A 147 -5.06 17.43 -1.93
N ALA A 148 -5.50 16.42 -2.68
CA ALA A 148 -4.84 16.04 -3.91
C ALA A 148 -4.92 17.13 -4.99
N GLN A 149 -6.06 17.82 -5.10
CA GLN A 149 -6.19 18.99 -5.97
C GLN A 149 -5.22 20.11 -5.55
N GLN A 150 -5.09 20.39 -4.26
CA GLN A 150 -4.14 21.38 -3.76
C GLN A 150 -2.68 20.98 -4.05
N VAL A 151 -2.34 19.70 -3.87
CA VAL A 151 -1.01 19.16 -4.22
C VAL A 151 -0.75 19.31 -5.72
N ALA A 152 -1.70 18.92 -6.57
CA ALA A 152 -1.59 19.05 -8.02
C ALA A 152 -1.37 20.50 -8.45
N SER A 153 -2.20 21.44 -7.98
CA SER A 153 -2.05 22.88 -8.29
C SER A 153 -0.71 23.44 -7.83
N ARG A 154 -0.24 23.07 -6.63
CA ARG A 154 1.06 23.49 -6.12
C ARG A 154 2.22 22.94 -6.96
N LEU A 155 2.14 21.67 -7.37
CA LEU A 155 3.16 21.05 -8.21
C LEU A 155 3.14 21.64 -9.62
N GLN A 156 1.97 21.86 -10.19
CA GLN A 156 1.80 22.47 -11.51
C GLN A 156 2.46 23.86 -11.58
N HIS A 157 2.40 24.64 -10.49
CA HIS A 157 3.09 25.93 -10.41
C HIS A 157 4.62 25.79 -10.30
N ARG A 158 5.12 24.75 -9.63
CA ARG A 158 6.57 24.51 -9.44
C ARG A 158 7.23 23.82 -10.63
N LEU A 159 6.46 23.04 -11.40
CA LEU A 159 6.92 22.22 -12.50
C LEU A 159 6.14 22.61 -13.78
N PRO A 160 6.44 23.78 -14.38
CA PRO A 160 5.67 24.31 -15.52
C PRO A 160 5.80 23.45 -16.80
N ASP A 161 6.86 22.65 -16.87
CA ASP A 161 7.13 21.72 -17.98
C ASP A 161 6.32 20.42 -17.87
N LEU A 162 5.60 20.21 -16.76
CA LEU A 162 4.70 19.08 -16.58
C LEU A 162 3.25 19.54 -16.70
N HIS A 163 2.38 18.69 -17.22
CA HIS A 163 0.94 18.79 -17.01
C HIS A 163 0.56 17.89 -15.84
N ILE A 164 0.06 18.48 -14.75
CA ILE A 164 -0.22 17.77 -13.49
C ILE A 164 -1.69 17.92 -13.12
N GLU A 165 -2.35 16.78 -12.92
CA GLU A 165 -3.75 16.71 -12.49
C GLU A 165 -3.94 15.74 -11.32
N ALA A 166 -4.93 16.00 -10.47
CA ALA A 166 -5.31 15.05 -9.43
C ALA A 166 -6.26 14.01 -10.02
N ARG A 167 -5.87 12.73 -9.91
CA ARG A 167 -6.61 11.59 -10.45
C ARG A 167 -6.89 10.59 -9.32
N PRO A 168 -8.13 10.53 -8.78
CA PRO A 168 -8.48 9.52 -7.80
C PRO A 168 -8.40 8.11 -8.41
N LEU A 169 -7.79 7.16 -7.68
CA LEU A 169 -7.68 5.77 -8.11
C LEU A 169 -8.51 4.84 -7.23
N ASN A 170 -9.37 4.05 -7.87
CA ASN A 170 -10.11 3.00 -7.19
C ASN A 170 -9.17 1.81 -6.91
N VAL A 171 -9.03 1.43 -5.65
CA VAL A 171 -8.12 0.36 -5.24
C VAL A 171 -8.57 -1.00 -5.77
N GLY A 172 -9.88 -1.22 -5.93
CA GLY A 172 -10.41 -2.38 -6.63
C GLY A 172 -9.87 -2.50 -8.07
N ALA A 173 -9.63 -1.38 -8.76
CA ALA A 173 -9.01 -1.37 -10.08
C ALA A 173 -7.48 -1.60 -10.04
N ILE A 174 -6.80 -1.25 -8.94
CA ILE A 174 -5.38 -1.59 -8.74
C ILE A 174 -5.22 -3.11 -8.61
N LEU A 175 -6.20 -3.77 -7.96
CA LEU A 175 -6.11 -5.19 -7.59
C LEU A 175 -6.85 -6.13 -8.55
N SER A 176 -7.62 -5.59 -9.50
CA SER A 176 -8.27 -6.36 -10.56
C SER A 176 -7.25 -6.87 -11.59
N ALA A 177 -7.66 -7.78 -12.47
CA ALA A 177 -6.83 -8.25 -13.58
C ALA A 177 -6.33 -7.09 -14.48
N SER A 178 -7.12 -6.02 -14.63
CA SER A 178 -6.73 -4.81 -15.38
C SER A 178 -5.68 -3.94 -14.68
N GLY A 179 -5.50 -4.07 -13.37
CA GLY A 179 -4.50 -3.33 -12.58
C GLY A 179 -3.07 -3.86 -12.67
N THR A 180 -2.81 -4.88 -13.51
CA THR A 180 -1.52 -5.59 -13.55
C THR A 180 -0.34 -4.67 -13.84
N THR A 181 -0.48 -3.73 -14.77
CA THR A 181 0.57 -2.75 -15.08
C THR A 181 0.91 -1.86 -13.89
N LEU A 182 -0.10 -1.42 -13.14
CA LEU A 182 0.09 -0.53 -11.99
C LEU A 182 0.76 -1.26 -10.84
N ARG A 183 0.34 -2.51 -10.60
CA ARG A 183 0.98 -3.39 -9.63
C ARG A 183 2.45 -3.64 -9.96
N ALA A 184 2.77 -3.93 -11.22
CA ALA A 184 4.14 -4.09 -11.67
C ALA A 184 4.97 -2.81 -11.43
N ALA A 185 4.41 -1.65 -11.74
CA ALA A 185 5.06 -0.36 -11.52
C ALA A 185 5.27 -0.05 -10.02
N LEU A 186 4.30 -0.40 -9.16
CA LEU A 186 4.41 -0.25 -7.71
C LEU A 186 5.42 -1.22 -7.10
N ALA A 187 5.48 -2.46 -7.58
CA ALA A 187 6.37 -3.48 -7.04
C ALA A 187 7.86 -3.15 -7.21
N VAL A 188 8.21 -2.28 -8.18
CA VAL A 188 9.58 -1.86 -8.48
C VAL A 188 9.97 -0.51 -7.89
N ALA A 189 9.06 0.19 -7.20
CA ALA A 189 9.27 1.52 -6.62
C ALA A 189 9.64 1.51 -5.14
#